data_AF-A0A853PRF2-F1
#
_entry.id   AF-A0A853PRF2-F1
#
_cell.length_a   1.000
_cell.length_b   1.000
_cell.length_c   1.000
_cell.angle_alpha   90.00
_cell.angle_beta   90.00
_cell.angle_gamma   90.00
#
_symmetry.space_group_name_H-M   'P 1'
#
loop_
_entity.id
_entity.type
_entity.pdbx_description
1 polymer ?
#
loop_
_entity_poly.entity_id
_entity_poly.type
_entity_poly.pdbx_seq_one_letter_code
_entity_poly.pdbx_strand_id
1 'polypeptide(L)'
;MIKKTFKALGAETGKYLSHALDKVWLQNGVQGEGEIFSVETLPNGNVALACIGGEKGKYLSHAFGKLWLQNGNQGEGEEWTCHDRGCGKIAFECLGAEKGLYLSHAFDKMWLQNGYQGEGELWQEETFVKMAFKALGAETGKYLSHALDKVWLQNGVQGEGEIFNVETLANGNVALACIGGEKGKYLSHAFGKLWLQNGNQGEGEEWTCHDRGCGKIAFECLGAERGLYLSHAFDKMWLQNGYQGEGELWLEQFQ
;
A
#
# COMPACT_ATOMS: atom_id res chain seq x y z
N MET A 1 5.23 2.22 9.48
CA MET A 1 3.80 1.96 9.29
C MET A 1 3.64 1.49 7.86
N ILE A 2 3.22 0.24 7.64
CA ILE A 2 3.23 -0.38 6.31
C ILE A 2 1.79 -0.42 5.79
N LYS A 3 1.54 0.19 4.62
CA LYS A 3 0.25 0.12 3.95
C LYS A 3 0.15 -1.24 3.24
N LYS A 4 -0.92 -1.98 3.52
CA LYS A 4 -1.18 -3.29 2.92
C LYS A 4 -2.62 -3.40 2.48
N THR A 5 -2.85 -4.23 1.47
CA THR A 5 -4.16 -4.77 1.17
C THR A 5 -4.19 -6.23 1.62
N PHE A 6 -5.37 -6.71 2.01
CA PHE A 6 -5.56 -8.09 2.43
C PHE A 6 -6.54 -8.78 1.51
N LYS A 7 -6.00 -9.59 0.61
CA LYS A 7 -6.79 -10.32 -0.37
C LYS A 7 -7.30 -11.63 0.21
N ALA A 8 -8.59 -11.87 0.09
CA ALA A 8 -9.22 -13.12 0.46
C ALA A 8 -8.71 -14.27 -0.44
N LEU A 9 -8.50 -15.44 0.14
CA LEU A 9 -8.03 -16.65 -0.54
C LEU A 9 -9.18 -17.66 -0.74
N GLY A 10 -8.88 -18.82 -1.32
CA GLY A 10 -9.87 -19.87 -1.60
C GLY A 10 -10.99 -19.39 -2.53
N ALA A 11 -12.24 -19.63 -2.14
CA ALA A 11 -13.42 -19.36 -2.96
C ALA A 11 -13.67 -17.84 -3.21
N GLU A 12 -13.08 -16.97 -2.40
CA GLU A 12 -13.26 -15.51 -2.46
C GLU A 12 -12.09 -14.81 -3.19
N THR A 13 -11.31 -15.55 -3.97
CA THR A 13 -10.14 -15.02 -4.69
C THR A 13 -10.52 -13.81 -5.56
N GLY A 14 -9.73 -12.73 -5.44
CA GLY A 14 -9.95 -11.47 -6.16
C GLY A 14 -10.72 -10.43 -5.33
N LYS A 15 -11.15 -10.79 -4.12
CA LYS A 15 -11.74 -9.87 -3.15
C LYS A 15 -10.76 -9.46 -2.07
N TYR A 16 -11.03 -8.31 -1.47
CA TYR A 16 -10.17 -7.66 -0.51
C TYR A 16 -10.97 -7.26 0.73
N LEU A 17 -10.32 -7.29 1.88
CA LEU A 17 -10.81 -6.65 3.09
C LEU A 17 -10.97 -5.16 2.79
N SER A 18 -12.17 -4.62 2.99
CA SER A 18 -12.50 -3.23 2.67
C SER A 18 -13.19 -2.51 3.80
N HIS A 19 -13.01 -1.21 3.85
CA HIS A 19 -13.63 -0.25 4.74
C HIS A 19 -14.15 0.98 3.96
N ALA A 20 -15.38 1.40 4.24
CA ALA A 20 -16.00 2.68 3.88
C ALA A 20 -17.22 2.87 4.79
N LEU A 21 -17.64 4.12 5.02
CA LEU A 21 -18.95 4.42 5.62
C LEU A 21 -19.21 3.69 6.94
N ASP A 22 -18.16 3.54 7.77
CA ASP A 22 -18.18 2.88 9.08
C ASP A 22 -18.53 1.39 9.04
N LYS A 23 -18.22 0.75 7.91
CA LYS A 23 -18.47 -0.68 7.69
C LYS A 23 -17.21 -1.37 7.19
N VAL A 24 -17.23 -2.70 7.32
CA VAL A 24 -16.20 -3.60 6.83
C VAL A 24 -16.87 -4.71 6.02
N TRP A 25 -16.34 -5.02 4.84
CA TRP A 25 -16.86 -6.10 3.99
C TRP A 25 -15.80 -6.62 3.00
N LEU A 26 -16.14 -7.65 2.22
CA LEU A 26 -15.33 -8.12 1.08
C LEU A 26 -15.65 -7.30 -0.18
N GLN A 27 -14.66 -6.59 -0.69
CA GLN A 27 -14.77 -5.80 -1.92
C GLN A 27 -14.13 -6.50 -3.12
N ASN A 28 -14.74 -6.39 -4.30
CA ASN A 28 -14.14 -6.86 -5.54
C ASN A 28 -13.03 -5.91 -6.00
N GLY A 29 -11.78 -6.40 -5.99
CA GLY A 29 -10.59 -5.60 -6.33
C GLY A 29 -10.30 -4.48 -5.34
N VAL A 30 -9.19 -3.79 -5.59
CA VAL A 30 -8.81 -2.54 -4.93
C VAL A 30 -9.40 -1.39 -5.76
N GLN A 31 -10.28 -0.59 -5.17
CA GLN A 31 -10.97 0.52 -5.83
C GLN A 31 -10.52 1.88 -5.28
N GLY A 32 -9.87 1.88 -4.13
CA GLY A 32 -9.31 3.08 -3.54
C GLY A 32 -8.67 2.83 -2.17
N GLU A 33 -8.69 3.87 -1.35
CA GLU A 33 -8.18 3.83 0.02
C GLU A 33 -8.91 2.83 0.92
N GLY A 34 -10.16 2.47 0.58
CA GLY A 34 -10.99 1.58 1.40
C GLY A 34 -10.46 0.15 1.53
N GLU A 35 -9.65 -0.34 0.58
CA GLU A 35 -9.10 -1.70 0.64
C GLU A 35 -7.72 -1.76 1.32
N ILE A 36 -7.26 -0.63 1.86
CA ILE A 36 -5.90 -0.46 2.35
C ILE A 36 -5.95 -0.19 3.83
N PHE A 37 -5.11 -0.92 4.56
CA PHE A 37 -4.91 -0.70 5.97
C PHE A 37 -3.46 -0.35 6.20
N SER A 38 -3.26 0.59 7.10
CA SER A 38 -1.99 0.80 7.76
C SER A 38 -1.83 -0.27 8.85
N VAL A 39 -0.85 -1.16 8.69
CA VAL A 39 -0.52 -2.17 9.70
C VAL A 39 0.45 -1.58 10.72
N GLU A 40 -0.01 -1.50 11.96
CA GLU A 40 0.77 -1.02 13.10
C GLU A 40 1.20 -2.22 13.96
N THR A 41 2.51 -2.49 14.01
CA THR A 41 3.06 -3.46 14.96
C THR A 41 3.21 -2.81 16.33
N LEU A 42 2.57 -3.40 17.33
CA LEU A 42 2.53 -2.91 18.70
C LEU A 42 3.72 -3.44 19.52
N PRO A 43 4.06 -2.83 20.68
CA PRO A 43 5.22 -3.25 21.48
C PRO A 43 5.18 -4.71 21.96
N ASN A 44 3.99 -5.32 22.02
CA ASN A 44 3.76 -6.71 22.39
C ASN A 44 3.86 -7.69 21.20
N GLY A 45 4.11 -7.19 19.98
CA GLY A 45 4.19 -7.98 18.75
C GLY A 45 2.83 -8.21 18.06
N ASN A 46 1.72 -7.80 18.67
CA ASN A 46 0.41 -7.80 18.00
C ASN A 46 0.37 -6.73 16.91
N VAL A 47 -0.68 -6.79 16.08
CA VAL A 47 -0.91 -5.79 15.04
C VAL A 47 -2.27 -5.13 15.20
N ALA A 48 -2.35 -3.86 14.85
CA ALA A 48 -3.61 -3.15 14.66
C ALA A 48 -3.75 -2.76 13.19
N LEU A 49 -4.96 -2.91 12.64
CA LEU A 49 -5.27 -2.57 11.25
C LEU A 49 -5.96 -1.22 11.20
N ALA A 50 -5.18 -0.16 11.02
CA ALA A 50 -5.68 1.21 10.95
C ALA A 50 -6.24 1.51 9.56
N CYS A 51 -7.45 2.04 9.50
CA CYS A 51 -8.06 2.54 8.28
C CYS A 51 -7.33 3.79 7.79
N ILE A 52 -7.24 3.96 6.48
CA ILE A 52 -6.73 5.19 5.85
C ILE A 52 -7.88 5.99 5.23
N GLY A 53 -7.57 7.09 4.54
CA GLY A 53 -8.58 7.87 3.82
C GLY A 53 -9.70 8.43 4.68
N GLY A 54 -10.95 8.18 4.25
CA GLY A 54 -12.17 8.71 4.86
C GLY A 54 -12.40 8.28 6.32
N GLU A 55 -11.86 7.14 6.72
CA GLU A 55 -11.99 6.59 8.08
C GLU A 55 -10.69 6.65 8.86
N LYS A 56 -9.77 7.53 8.46
CA LYS A 56 -8.52 7.76 9.19
C LYS A 56 -8.76 7.93 10.69
N GLY A 57 -8.01 7.17 11.49
CA GLY A 57 -8.14 7.14 12.94
C GLY A 57 -9.08 6.04 13.46
N LYS A 58 -9.73 5.29 12.57
CA LYS A 58 -10.45 4.06 12.92
C LYS A 58 -9.61 2.82 12.70
N TYR A 59 -9.93 1.76 13.43
CA TYR A 59 -9.24 0.47 13.41
C TYR A 59 -10.24 -0.65 13.19
N LEU A 60 -9.82 -1.72 12.49
CA LEU A 60 -10.62 -2.95 12.45
C LEU A 60 -10.73 -3.53 13.86
N SER A 61 -11.95 -3.67 14.33
CA SER A 61 -12.28 -4.06 15.70
C SER A 61 -13.13 -5.33 15.72
N HIS A 62 -12.97 -6.09 16.80
CA HIS A 62 -13.74 -7.27 17.14
C HIS A 62 -14.25 -7.20 18.59
N ALA A 63 -15.54 -7.51 18.78
CA ALA A 63 -16.10 -7.89 20.08
C ALA A 63 -17.51 -8.51 19.90
N PHE A 64 -17.94 -9.30 20.88
CA PHE A 64 -19.27 -9.95 20.87
C PHE A 64 -19.59 -10.75 19.59
N GLY A 65 -18.60 -11.38 18.98
CA GLY A 65 -18.68 -12.16 17.76
C GLY A 65 -18.86 -11.34 16.48
N LYS A 66 -18.57 -10.03 16.53
CA LYS A 66 -18.83 -9.09 15.43
C LYS A 66 -17.58 -8.31 15.03
N LEU A 67 -17.61 -7.80 13.81
CA LEU A 67 -16.57 -6.96 13.20
C LEU A 67 -17.14 -5.55 12.92
N TRP A 68 -16.37 -4.51 13.25
CA TRP A 68 -16.69 -3.11 12.90
C TRP A 68 -15.44 -2.23 12.89
N LEU A 69 -15.62 -0.93 12.65
CA LEU A 69 -14.56 0.07 12.76
C LEU A 69 -14.67 0.84 14.07
N GLN A 70 -13.62 0.82 14.87
CA GLN A 70 -13.57 1.51 16.16
C GLN A 70 -12.67 2.75 16.11
N ASN A 71 -13.07 3.83 16.78
CA ASN A 71 -12.25 5.04 16.90
C ASN A 71 -11.06 4.82 17.84
N GLY A 72 -9.85 4.89 17.29
CA GLY A 72 -8.60 4.61 18.00
C GLY A 72 -8.41 3.12 18.33
N ASN A 73 -7.18 2.76 18.66
CA ASN A 73 -6.89 1.48 19.29
C ASN A 73 -7.12 1.62 20.81
N GLN A 74 -8.12 0.92 21.35
CA GLN A 74 -8.52 0.99 22.76
C GLN A 74 -8.05 -0.22 23.57
N GLY A 75 -7.40 -1.19 22.92
CA GLY A 75 -6.86 -2.41 23.52
C GLY A 75 -7.22 -3.65 22.71
N GLU A 76 -7.40 -4.78 23.40
CA GLU A 76 -7.51 -6.11 22.80
C GLU A 76 -8.59 -6.28 21.71
N GLY A 77 -9.60 -5.41 21.65
CA GLY A 77 -10.63 -5.45 20.60
C GLY A 77 -10.15 -4.95 19.23
N GLU A 78 -9.11 -4.13 19.17
CA GLU A 78 -8.54 -3.61 17.91
C GLU A 78 -7.18 -4.23 17.56
N GLU A 79 -6.66 -5.04 18.47
CA GLU A 79 -5.42 -5.77 18.29
C GLU A 79 -5.69 -7.16 17.72
N TRP A 80 -4.73 -7.67 16.97
CA TRP A 80 -4.80 -8.99 16.35
C TRP A 80 -3.48 -9.72 16.55
N THR A 81 -3.54 -11.00 16.89
CA THR A 81 -2.37 -11.87 16.72
C THR A 81 -2.29 -12.25 15.24
N CYS A 82 -1.20 -11.86 14.59
CA CYS A 82 -0.93 -12.20 13.20
C CYS A 82 -0.14 -13.52 13.14
N HIS A 83 -0.74 -14.54 12.53
CA HIS A 83 -0.10 -15.83 12.29
C HIS A 83 0.43 -15.87 10.86
N ASP A 84 1.74 -15.82 10.69
CA ASP A 84 2.37 -16.08 9.39
C ASP A 84 2.15 -17.55 8.99
N ARG A 85 1.64 -17.74 7.77
CA ARG A 85 1.35 -19.05 7.16
C ARG A 85 2.22 -19.29 5.91
N GLY A 86 3.24 -18.47 5.71
CA GLY A 86 4.21 -18.54 4.63
C GLY A 86 3.73 -17.86 3.35
N CYS A 87 4.69 -17.44 2.53
CA CYS A 87 4.44 -16.81 1.23
C CYS A 87 3.53 -15.56 1.30
N GLY A 88 3.62 -14.79 2.39
CA GLY A 88 2.78 -13.60 2.60
C GLY A 88 1.33 -13.92 2.94
N LYS A 89 0.99 -15.18 3.22
CA LYS A 89 -0.32 -15.57 3.74
C LYS A 89 -0.32 -15.41 5.24
N ILE A 90 -1.38 -14.82 5.76
CA ILE A 90 -1.55 -14.59 7.18
C ILE A 90 -2.95 -14.99 7.63
N ALA A 91 -3.09 -15.28 8.92
CA ALA A 91 -4.38 -15.38 9.58
C ALA A 91 -4.39 -14.45 10.79
N PHE A 92 -5.47 -13.68 10.95
CA PHE A 92 -5.66 -12.80 12.11
C PHE A 92 -6.50 -13.52 13.16
N GLU A 93 -5.94 -13.71 14.35
CA GLU A 93 -6.65 -14.23 15.52
C GLU A 93 -7.00 -13.08 16.46
N CYS A 94 -8.23 -13.08 16.95
CA CYS A 94 -8.73 -12.17 17.97
C CYS A 94 -7.95 -12.33 19.29
N LEU A 95 -7.86 -11.23 20.05
CA LEU A 95 -7.31 -11.23 21.41
C LEU A 95 -8.42 -11.23 22.48
N GLY A 96 -8.01 -11.24 23.75
CA GLY A 96 -8.91 -11.12 24.89
C GLY A 96 -9.97 -12.22 24.98
N ALA A 97 -11.22 -11.81 25.23
CA ALA A 97 -12.35 -12.72 25.44
C ALA A 97 -12.74 -13.54 24.19
N GLU A 98 -12.24 -13.16 23.02
CA GLU A 98 -12.53 -13.79 21.72
C GLU A 98 -11.36 -14.59 21.17
N LYS A 99 -10.33 -14.82 21.99
CA LYS A 99 -9.18 -15.65 21.63
C LYS A 99 -9.61 -17.01 21.07
N GLY A 100 -8.97 -17.42 19.99
CA GLY A 100 -9.34 -18.60 19.21
C GLY A 100 -10.31 -18.32 18.07
N LEU A 101 -10.90 -17.13 17.98
CA LEU A 101 -11.65 -16.69 16.81
C LEU A 101 -10.71 -16.04 15.77
N TYR A 102 -10.99 -16.29 14.50
CA TYR A 102 -10.18 -15.82 13.37
C TYR A 102 -11.01 -14.96 12.42
N LEU A 103 -10.39 -13.92 11.84
CA LEU A 103 -11.00 -13.12 10.78
C LEU A 103 -11.18 -13.99 9.52
N SER A 104 -12.43 -14.29 9.18
CA SER A 104 -12.78 -15.26 8.15
C SER A 104 -13.65 -14.65 7.04
N HIS A 105 -13.61 -15.28 5.86
CA HIS A 105 -14.38 -14.96 4.68
C HIS A 105 -14.92 -16.22 3.99
N ALA A 106 -16.16 -16.15 3.51
CA ALA A 106 -16.75 -17.01 2.47
C ALA A 106 -18.14 -16.50 2.08
N PHE A 107 -18.68 -16.98 0.97
CA PHE A 107 -20.03 -16.65 0.48
C PHE A 107 -20.27 -15.13 0.42
N ASP A 108 -19.28 -14.37 -0.08
CA ASP A 108 -19.28 -12.91 -0.16
C ASP A 108 -19.43 -12.19 1.20
N LYS A 109 -19.10 -12.86 2.32
CA LYS A 109 -19.29 -12.34 3.68
C LYS A 109 -18.03 -12.50 4.51
N MET A 110 -18.01 -11.76 5.62
CA MET A 110 -16.99 -11.86 6.65
C MET A 110 -17.60 -12.07 8.03
N TRP A 111 -16.89 -12.81 8.88
CA TRP A 111 -17.24 -13.03 10.27
C TRP A 111 -16.03 -13.52 11.08
N LEU A 112 -16.24 -13.72 12.38
CA LEU A 112 -15.26 -14.35 13.26
C LEU A 112 -15.50 -15.86 13.33
N GLN A 113 -14.57 -16.65 12.83
CA GLN A 113 -14.67 -18.11 12.75
C GLN A 113 -13.95 -18.78 13.92
N ASN A 114 -14.55 -19.83 14.49
CA ASN A 114 -13.91 -20.59 15.56
C ASN A 114 -12.78 -21.47 15.02
N GLY A 115 -11.55 -21.14 15.41
CA GLY A 115 -10.33 -21.79 14.97
C GLY A 115 -9.99 -21.54 13.50
N TYR A 116 -8.79 -21.96 13.14
CA TYR A 116 -8.32 -21.99 11.75
C TYR A 116 -8.82 -23.27 11.06
N GLN A 117 -9.65 -23.14 10.03
CA GLN A 117 -10.29 -24.28 9.35
C GLN A 117 -9.81 -24.46 7.91
N GLY A 118 -9.22 -23.43 7.30
CA GLY A 118 -8.59 -23.53 6.00
C GLY A 118 -8.37 -22.16 5.35
N GLU A 119 -8.54 -22.11 4.03
CA GLU A 119 -8.30 -20.89 3.24
C GLU A 119 -9.29 -19.74 3.56
N GLY A 120 -10.44 -20.04 4.16
CA GLY A 120 -11.41 -19.02 4.60
C GLY A 120 -10.88 -18.08 5.68
N GLU A 121 -9.87 -18.48 6.44
CA GLU A 121 -9.22 -17.62 7.45
C GLU A 121 -7.89 -17.03 6.96
N LEU A 122 -7.48 -17.37 5.73
CA LEU A 122 -6.25 -16.88 5.14
C LEU A 122 -6.48 -15.61 4.33
N TRP A 123 -5.59 -14.65 4.56
CA TRP A 123 -5.48 -13.42 3.80
C TRP A 123 -4.10 -13.38 3.17
N GLN A 124 -4.04 -13.06 1.89
CA GLN A 124 -2.78 -12.75 1.24
C GLN A 124 -2.48 -11.28 1.52
N GLU A 125 -1.41 -11.02 2.26
CA GLU A 125 -0.85 -9.68 2.34
C GLU A 125 -0.29 -9.31 0.96
N GLU A 126 -0.85 -8.27 0.37
CA GLU A 126 -0.31 -7.67 -0.83
C GLU A 126 0.23 -6.27 -0.45
N THR A 127 1.55 -6.15 -0.53
CA THR A 127 2.27 -4.88 -0.40
C THR A 127 2.35 -4.11 -1.71
N PHE A 128 1.74 -4.64 -2.77
CA PHE A 128 1.76 -4.11 -4.14
C PHE A 128 0.43 -3.41 -4.44
N VAL A 129 0.40 -2.09 -4.35
CA VAL A 129 -0.79 -1.31 -4.70
C VAL A 129 -0.60 -0.62 -6.03
N LYS A 130 -1.59 -0.70 -6.92
CA LYS A 130 -1.59 0.06 -8.16
C LYS A 130 -1.82 1.53 -7.85
N MET A 131 -0.83 2.36 -8.16
CA MET A 131 -0.89 3.79 -7.91
C MET A 131 -0.43 4.56 -9.13
N ALA A 132 -1.13 5.66 -9.40
CA ALA A 132 -0.65 6.76 -10.22
C ALA A 132 -0.12 7.86 -9.30
N PHE A 133 0.91 8.57 -9.75
CA PHE A 133 1.54 9.64 -8.99
C PHE A 133 1.35 10.97 -9.70
N LYS A 134 0.41 11.77 -9.21
CA LYS A 134 0.12 13.08 -9.78
C LYS A 134 1.10 14.12 -9.26
N ALA A 135 1.76 14.83 -10.17
CA ALA A 135 2.60 15.97 -9.85
C ALA A 135 1.77 17.10 -9.20
N LEU A 136 2.36 17.79 -8.23
CA LEU A 136 1.77 18.94 -7.54
C LEU A 136 2.36 20.28 -8.04
N GLY A 137 1.96 21.39 -7.44
CA GLY A 137 2.44 22.73 -7.81
C GLY A 137 2.15 23.10 -9.27
N ALA A 138 3.15 23.64 -9.96
CA ALA A 138 3.01 24.14 -11.34
C ALA A 138 2.68 23.03 -12.37
N GLU A 139 2.96 21.76 -12.05
CA GLU A 139 2.73 20.61 -12.93
C GLU A 139 1.41 19.88 -12.63
N THR A 140 0.52 20.49 -11.84
CA THR A 140 -0.77 19.89 -11.46
C THR A 140 -1.55 19.42 -12.68
N GLY A 141 -1.94 18.14 -12.67
CA GLY A 141 -2.63 17.48 -13.79
C GLY A 141 -1.74 16.52 -14.58
N LYS A 142 -0.43 16.57 -14.32
CA LYS A 142 0.53 15.62 -14.88
C LYS A 142 0.83 14.48 -13.93
N TYR A 143 1.29 13.38 -14.49
CA TYR A 143 1.53 12.12 -13.81
C TYR A 143 2.92 11.59 -14.15
N LEU A 144 3.56 10.96 -13.18
CA LEU A 144 4.70 10.09 -13.45
C LEU A 144 4.27 8.99 -14.43
N SER A 145 4.96 8.88 -15.56
CA SER A 145 4.61 7.94 -16.62
C SER A 145 5.82 7.13 -17.09
N HIS A 146 5.56 5.92 -17.57
CA HIS A 146 6.51 4.99 -18.16
C HIS A 146 5.96 4.39 -19.47
N ALA A 147 6.82 4.28 -20.47
CA ALA A 147 6.66 3.45 -21.68
C ALA A 147 7.91 3.59 -22.56
N LEU A 148 8.12 2.66 -23.49
CA LEU A 148 9.19 2.73 -24.49
C LEU A 148 10.56 2.94 -23.84
N ASP A 149 10.82 2.26 -22.72
CA ASP A 149 12.04 2.39 -21.93
C ASP A 149 12.32 3.80 -21.38
N LYS A 150 11.29 4.65 -21.25
CA LYS A 150 11.42 6.04 -20.80
C LYS A 150 10.49 6.36 -19.65
N VAL A 151 10.84 7.43 -18.95
CA VAL A 151 10.06 8.01 -17.86
C VAL A 151 9.88 9.51 -18.12
N TRP A 152 8.66 10.03 -17.97
CA TRP A 152 8.36 11.45 -18.18
C TRP A 152 7.09 11.88 -17.43
N LEU A 153 6.77 13.18 -17.48
CA LEU A 153 5.49 13.72 -17.01
C LEU A 153 4.44 13.65 -18.11
N GLN A 154 3.37 12.89 -17.88
CA GLN A 154 2.27 12.73 -18.81
C GLN A 154 1.04 13.54 -18.39
N ASN A 155 0.33 14.15 -19.35
CA ASN A 155 -0.95 14.82 -19.09
C ASN A 155 -2.07 13.80 -18.87
N GLY A 156 -2.57 13.73 -17.63
CA GLY A 156 -3.61 12.77 -17.23
C GLY A 156 -3.15 11.30 -17.24
N VAL A 157 -4.01 10.43 -16.72
CA VAL A 157 -3.87 8.96 -16.86
C VAL A 157 -4.48 8.56 -18.20
N GLN A 158 -3.66 8.06 -19.13
CA GLN A 158 -4.06 7.63 -20.47
C GLN A 158 -4.11 6.10 -20.60
N GLY A 159 -3.45 5.39 -19.69
CA GLY A 159 -3.53 3.95 -19.59
C GLY A 159 -2.57 3.42 -18.52
N GLU A 160 -2.07 2.21 -18.73
CA GLU A 160 -1.17 1.53 -17.80
C GLU A 160 0.21 2.22 -17.64
N GLY A 161 0.57 3.13 -18.56
CA GLY A 161 1.83 3.87 -18.50
C GLY A 161 1.93 4.85 -17.32
N GLU A 162 0.82 5.32 -16.77
CA GLU A 162 0.83 6.23 -15.61
C GLU A 162 0.63 5.50 -14.28
N ILE A 163 0.58 4.18 -14.32
CA ILE A 163 0.29 3.32 -13.18
C ILE A 163 1.53 2.49 -12.87
N PHE A 164 1.86 2.41 -11.58
CA PHE A 164 2.92 1.57 -11.06
C PHE A 164 2.32 0.61 -10.03
N ASN A 165 2.83 -0.61 -9.99
CA ASN A 165 2.72 -1.46 -8.82
C ASN A 165 3.74 -0.97 -7.80
N VAL A 166 3.27 -0.46 -6.66
CA VAL A 166 4.15 0.05 -5.61
C VAL A 166 4.44 -1.07 -4.64
N GLU A 167 5.65 -1.59 -4.69
CA GLU A 167 6.09 -2.79 -3.97
C GLU A 167 6.70 -2.38 -2.62
N THR A 168 6.04 -2.64 -1.48
CA THR A 168 6.74 -2.48 -0.18
C THR A 168 7.67 -3.65 0.07
N LEU A 169 8.95 -3.34 0.29
CA LEU A 169 10.03 -4.30 0.53
C LEU A 169 10.17 -4.62 2.03
N ALA A 170 10.89 -5.70 2.35
CA ALA A 170 11.05 -6.19 3.72
C ALA A 170 11.71 -5.17 4.68
N ASN A 171 12.50 -4.23 4.14
CA ASN A 171 13.15 -3.14 4.87
C ASN A 171 12.26 -1.90 5.05
N GLY A 172 11.02 -1.91 4.52
CA GLY A 172 10.09 -0.78 4.56
C GLY A 172 10.26 0.24 3.43
N ASN A 173 11.26 0.08 2.56
CA ASN A 173 11.39 0.85 1.33
C ASN A 173 10.32 0.43 0.33
N VAL A 174 10.16 1.23 -0.73
CA VAL A 174 9.25 0.91 -1.83
C VAL A 174 9.99 0.81 -3.16
N ALA A 175 9.54 -0.06 -4.04
CA ALA A 175 9.97 -0.09 -5.43
C ALA A 175 8.77 0.22 -6.34
N LEU A 176 8.98 0.99 -7.40
CA LEU A 176 7.92 1.37 -8.34
C LEU A 176 7.99 0.48 -9.58
N ALA A 177 7.31 -0.66 -9.53
CA ALA A 177 7.29 -1.62 -10.63
C ALA A 177 6.34 -1.16 -11.74
N CYS A 178 6.84 -1.15 -12.97
CA CYS A 178 6.06 -0.85 -14.15
C CYS A 178 5.08 -1.99 -14.46
N ILE A 179 3.91 -1.64 -14.99
CA ILE A 179 2.91 -2.59 -15.47
C ILE A 179 2.79 -2.54 -17.00
N GLY A 180 1.87 -3.31 -17.59
CA GLY A 180 1.63 -3.30 -19.03
C GLY A 180 2.84 -3.68 -19.87
N GLY A 181 3.14 -2.86 -20.89
CA GLY A 181 4.21 -3.10 -21.86
C GLY A 181 5.64 -3.11 -21.27
N GLU A 182 5.82 -2.49 -20.10
CA GLU A 182 7.11 -2.42 -19.39
C GLU A 182 7.16 -3.37 -18.17
N LYS A 183 6.24 -4.35 -18.11
CA LYS A 183 6.15 -5.30 -16.99
C LYS A 183 7.50 -5.96 -16.70
N GLY A 184 7.89 -5.95 -15.43
CA GLY A 184 9.17 -6.49 -14.96
C GLY A 184 10.28 -5.44 -14.89
N LYS A 185 10.01 -4.19 -15.30
CA LYS A 185 10.89 -3.05 -15.08
C LYS A 185 10.47 -2.22 -13.87
N TYR A 186 11.42 -1.47 -13.32
CA TYR A 186 11.26 -0.65 -12.13
C TYR A 186 11.78 0.76 -12.40
N LEU A 187 11.19 1.78 -11.77
CA LEU A 187 11.78 3.12 -11.77
C LEU A 187 13.11 3.08 -11.00
N SER A 188 14.18 3.44 -11.68
CA SER A 188 15.55 3.35 -11.20
C SER A 188 16.23 4.72 -11.16
N HIS A 189 17.18 4.85 -10.24
CA HIS A 189 18.05 5.99 -10.06
C HIS A 189 19.52 5.55 -9.90
N ALA A 190 20.43 6.22 -10.61
CA ALA A 190 21.87 6.27 -10.32
C ALA A 190 22.54 7.37 -11.15
N PHE A 191 23.73 7.81 -10.72
CA PHE A 191 24.54 8.80 -11.44
C PHE A 191 23.79 10.11 -11.78
N GLY A 192 22.85 10.52 -10.93
CA GLY A 192 22.01 11.71 -11.10
C GLY A 192 20.91 11.56 -12.17
N LYS A 193 20.57 10.33 -12.58
CA LYS A 193 19.65 10.04 -13.68
C LYS A 193 18.52 9.12 -13.25
N LEU A 194 17.44 9.15 -14.04
CA LEU A 194 16.25 8.32 -13.91
C LEU A 194 16.05 7.48 -15.18
N TRP A 195 15.74 6.19 -15.03
CA TRP A 195 15.38 5.30 -16.15
C TRP A 195 14.57 4.10 -15.67
N LEU A 196 14.20 3.21 -16.59
CA LEU A 196 13.54 1.94 -16.28
C LEU A 196 14.56 0.80 -16.26
N GLN A 197 14.67 0.09 -15.14
CA GLN A 197 15.62 -1.01 -14.95
C GLN A 197 14.90 -2.37 -14.94
N ASN A 198 15.49 -3.39 -15.58
CA ASN A 198 14.96 -4.75 -15.54
C ASN A 198 15.17 -5.38 -14.14
N GLY A 199 14.08 -5.69 -13.45
CA GLY A 199 14.08 -6.20 -12.08
C GLY A 199 14.52 -5.16 -11.04
N ASN A 200 14.24 -5.45 -9.77
CA ASN A 200 14.86 -4.75 -8.66
C ASN A 200 16.23 -5.39 -8.36
N GLN A 201 17.31 -4.63 -8.54
CA GLN A 201 18.69 -5.09 -8.38
C GLN A 201 19.35 -4.56 -7.10
N GLY A 202 18.63 -3.77 -6.31
CA GLY A 202 19.07 -3.20 -5.04
C GLY A 202 18.72 -1.72 -4.93
N GLU A 203 19.54 -0.97 -4.18
CA GLU A 203 19.25 0.41 -3.76
C GLU A 203 18.92 1.40 -4.90
N GLY A 204 19.29 1.10 -6.15
CA GLY A 204 18.95 1.96 -7.30
C GLY A 204 17.48 1.89 -7.73
N GLU A 205 16.75 0.83 -7.39
CA GLU A 205 15.32 0.69 -7.70
C GLU A 205 14.41 0.85 -6.47
N GLU A 206 15.03 1.06 -5.31
CA GLU A 206 14.35 1.25 -4.04
C GLU A 206 14.25 2.74 -3.71
N TRP A 207 13.20 3.11 -2.97
CA TRP A 207 12.93 4.48 -2.57
C TRP A 207 12.51 4.51 -1.11
N THR A 208 13.01 5.50 -0.36
CA THR A 208 12.37 5.85 0.92
C THR A 208 11.15 6.71 0.61
N CYS A 209 9.97 6.22 0.95
CA CYS A 209 8.73 6.97 0.80
C CYS A 209 8.44 7.80 2.07
N HIS A 210 8.42 9.12 1.93
CA HIS A 210 8.08 10.04 3.00
C HIS A 210 6.63 10.49 2.87
N ASP A 211 5.76 10.01 3.76
CA ASP A 211 4.38 10.51 3.86
C ASP A 211 4.38 11.95 4.39
N ARG A 212 3.76 12.85 3.63
CA ARG A 212 3.60 14.28 3.94
C ARG A 212 2.15 14.64 4.27
N GLY A 213 1.30 13.65 4.44
CA GLY A 213 -0.12 13.78 4.77
C GLY A 213 -1.01 14.02 3.55
N CYS A 214 -2.30 13.70 3.70
CA CYS A 214 -3.33 13.91 2.68
C CYS A 214 -2.99 13.26 1.32
N GLY A 215 -2.42 12.05 1.34
CA GLY A 215 -2.01 11.31 0.14
C GLY A 215 -0.78 11.88 -0.56
N LYS A 216 -0.09 12.87 0.02
CA LYS A 216 1.12 13.45 -0.55
C LYS A 216 2.35 12.69 -0.07
N ILE A 217 3.23 12.36 -1.00
CA ILE A 217 4.47 11.65 -0.70
C ILE A 217 5.65 12.31 -1.39
N ALA A 218 6.85 12.05 -0.87
CA ALA A 218 8.10 12.34 -1.55
C ALA A 218 8.96 11.07 -1.58
N PHE A 219 9.59 10.79 -2.72
CA PHE A 219 10.51 9.67 -2.88
C PHE A 219 11.95 10.14 -2.73
N GLU A 220 12.65 9.65 -1.71
CA GLU A 220 14.09 9.87 -1.52
C GLU A 220 14.87 8.66 -2.04
N CYS A 221 15.94 8.95 -2.77
CA CYS A 221 16.90 7.96 -3.26
C CYS A 221 17.64 7.28 -2.12
N LEU A 222 18.11 6.05 -2.35
CA LEU A 222 18.95 5.30 -1.41
C LEU A 222 20.42 5.28 -1.83
N GLY A 223 21.25 4.62 -1.02
CA GLY A 223 22.67 4.40 -1.31
C GLY A 223 23.49 5.69 -1.46
N ALA A 224 24.31 5.74 -2.50
CA ALA A 224 25.21 6.86 -2.79
C ALA A 224 24.48 8.17 -3.16
N GLU A 225 23.19 8.09 -3.47
CA GLU A 225 22.34 9.22 -3.86
C GLU A 225 21.38 9.65 -2.75
N ARG A 226 21.55 9.13 -1.54
CA ARG A 226 20.76 9.52 -0.38
C ARG A 226 20.75 11.04 -0.19
N GLY A 227 19.57 11.59 0.09
CA GLY A 227 19.31 13.02 0.14
C GLY A 227 18.83 13.61 -1.20
N LEU A 228 18.90 12.87 -2.31
CA LEU A 228 18.25 13.26 -3.56
C LEU A 228 16.79 12.79 -3.60
N TYR A 229 15.92 13.60 -4.17
CA TYR A 229 14.47 13.35 -4.25
C TYR A 229 13.99 13.32 -5.70
N LEU A 230 13.01 12.46 -6.00
CA LEU A 230 12.33 12.45 -7.30
C LEU A 230 11.51 13.75 -7.47
N SER A 231 11.96 14.61 -8.37
CA SER A 231 11.42 15.96 -8.55
C SER A 231 10.84 16.17 -9.94
N HIS A 232 9.92 17.14 -10.03
CA HIS A 232 9.29 17.61 -11.24
C HIS A 232 9.17 19.15 -11.26
N ALA A 233 9.37 19.74 -12.43
CA ALA A 233 8.98 21.10 -12.82
C ALA A 233 9.34 21.33 -14.30
N PHE A 234 8.75 22.36 -14.90
CA PHE A 234 9.04 22.77 -16.28
C PHE A 234 8.90 21.60 -17.27
N ASP A 235 7.86 20.78 -17.08
CA ASP A 235 7.56 19.59 -17.89
C ASP A 235 8.66 18.49 -17.84
N LYS A 236 9.53 18.53 -16.84
CA LYS A 236 10.68 17.63 -16.70
C LYS A 236 10.71 16.94 -15.35
N MET A 237 11.48 15.87 -15.30
CA MET A 237 11.80 15.15 -14.07
C MET A 237 13.31 15.00 -13.91
N TRP A 238 13.77 15.06 -12.66
CA TRP A 238 15.18 14.84 -12.30
C TRP A 238 15.30 14.48 -10.81
N LEU A 239 16.53 14.20 -10.37
CA LEU A 239 16.86 14.01 -8.96
C LEU A 239 17.29 15.34 -8.34
N GLN A 240 16.51 15.87 -7.41
CA GLN A 240 16.74 17.15 -6.75
C GLN A 240 17.47 16.98 -5.42
N ASN A 241 18.44 17.85 -5.13
CA ASN A 241 19.12 17.82 -3.83
C ASN A 241 18.23 18.38 -2.72
N GLY A 242 17.84 17.49 -1.80
CA GLY A 242 16.94 17.77 -0.70
C GLY A 242 15.48 17.97 -1.14
N TYR A 243 14.60 17.97 -0.15
CA TYR A 243 13.20 18.36 -0.31
C TYR A 243 13.10 19.89 -0.26
N GLN A 244 12.59 20.53 -1.32
CA GLN A 244 12.54 22.00 -1.45
C GLN A 244 11.11 22.54 -1.53
N GLY A 245 10.14 21.70 -1.89
CA GLY A 245 8.72 22.05 -1.85
C GLY A 245 7.86 21.13 -2.68
N GLU A 246 6.86 21.70 -3.36
CA GLU A 246 5.88 20.94 -4.14
C GLU A 246 6.47 20.21 -5.36
N GLY A 247 7.65 20.63 -5.83
CA GLY A 247 8.37 19.95 -6.92
C GLY A 247 8.80 18.52 -6.58
N GLU A 248 8.95 18.17 -5.31
CA GLU A 248 9.28 16.81 -4.86
C GLU A 248 8.07 16.04 -4.35
N LEU A 249 6.88 16.67 -4.38
CA LEU A 249 5.65 16.04 -3.92
C LEU A 249 4.85 15.42 -5.07
N TRP A 250 4.38 14.22 -4.77
CA TRP A 250 3.48 13.44 -5.61
C TRP A 250 2.23 13.13 -4.81
N LEU A 251 1.06 13.32 -5.42
CA LEU A 251 -0.21 12.87 -4.86
C LEU A 251 -0.46 11.43 -5.31
N GLU A 252 -0.49 10.50 -4.36
CA GLU A 252 -0.86 9.10 -4.59
C GLU A 252 -2.32 9.03 -5.04
N GLN A 253 -2.59 8.33 -6.15
CA GLN A 253 -3.94 8.07 -6.64
C GLN A 253 -4.08 6.59 -6.97
N PHE A 254 -4.89 5.88 -6.18
CA PHE A 254 -5.24 4.48 -6.42
C PHE A 254 -5.93 4.29 -7.76
N GLN A 255 -5.63 3.18 -8.44
CA GLN A 255 -6.13 2.83 -9.79
C GLN A 255 -6.66 1.40 -9.85
#